data_AF-A0A8K0SMN0-F1
#
_entry.id   AF-A0A8K0SMN0-F1
#
_cell.length_a   1.000
_cell.length_b   1.000
_cell.length_c   1.000
_cell.angle_alpha   90.00
_cell.angle_beta   90.00
_cell.angle_gamma   90.00
#
_symmetry.space_group_name_H-M   'P 1'
#
loop_
_entity.id
_entity.type
_entity.pdbx_description
1 polymer ?
#
loop_
_entity_poly.entity_id
_entity_poly.type
_entity_poly.pdbx_seq_one_letter_code
_entity_poly.pdbx_strand_id
1 'polypeptide(L)'
;MLFSALLLFGLSVTGVAANYVPYEDEIDNEVFVPGDIDHELYERQNNFRTQYWANENANLSWTSGPGGSYRVSWNQRSGGNFVVGKGYSPGAVTRVNYTGQFQVNGNSYLALYGWTLDPLVEYYVIESFGIHNPSDNANSTCYGTFQSDGGTYEVWMKWRVNAPSIIGTATFPQFWSVRTRRHVGGSINTTRHFEAYRRAGLRMGRLLDMFLGIEGQAGNGSANITVGALPPGNVPETATPTIRTERPSQSPTCTPRL
;
A
#
# COMPACT_ATOMS: atom_id res chain seq x y z
N MET A 1 8.07 19.25 9.50
CA MET A 1 7.75 19.90 8.22
C MET A 1 7.80 18.84 7.14
N LEU A 2 6.65 18.40 6.61
CA LEU A 2 6.56 17.30 5.65
C LEU A 2 5.90 17.82 4.36
N PHE A 3 6.73 18.28 3.44
CA PHE A 3 6.32 18.70 2.11
C PHE A 3 6.15 17.50 1.19
N SER A 4 4.99 17.48 0.54
CA SER A 4 4.66 16.68 -0.63
C SER A 4 5.28 17.31 -1.89
N ALA A 5 5.53 16.52 -2.96
CA ALA A 5 5.98 17.06 -4.25
C ALA A 5 5.29 16.39 -5.46
N LEU A 6 4.97 17.27 -6.44
CA LEU A 6 4.41 17.14 -7.78
C LEU A 6 4.98 16.03 -8.70
N LEU A 7 4.18 15.52 -9.66
CA LEU A 7 4.23 15.98 -11.07
C LEU A 7 3.11 15.42 -11.98
N LEU A 8 2.81 16.24 -12.99
CA LEU A 8 1.84 16.10 -14.08
C LEU A 8 2.01 14.83 -14.92
N PHE A 9 0.89 14.23 -15.33
CA PHE A 9 0.79 13.57 -16.64
C PHE A 9 0.01 14.48 -17.59
N GLY A 10 0.69 14.96 -18.63
CA GLY A 10 0.03 15.59 -19.76
C GLY A 10 -0.80 14.57 -20.53
N LEU A 11 -2.09 14.84 -20.69
CA LEU A 11 -2.96 14.14 -21.63
C LEU A 11 -3.16 15.02 -22.86
N SER A 12 -2.63 14.60 -23.99
CA SER A 12 -3.09 15.07 -25.29
C SER A 12 -4.46 14.44 -25.56
N VAL A 13 -5.49 15.27 -25.68
CA VAL A 13 -6.81 14.84 -26.15
C VAL A 13 -6.80 14.95 -27.67
N THR A 14 -6.77 13.81 -28.37
CA THR A 14 -7.31 13.74 -29.75
C THR A 14 -8.65 13.04 -29.66
N GLY A 15 -9.70 13.80 -29.95
CA GLY A 15 -11.08 13.31 -29.95
C GLY A 15 -11.26 12.23 -31.00
N VAL A 16 -11.97 11.16 -30.61
CA VAL A 16 -12.60 10.24 -31.54
C VAL A 16 -14.08 10.18 -31.12
N ALA A 17 -14.96 10.52 -32.05
CA ALA A 17 -16.40 10.47 -31.85
C ALA A 17 -16.82 9.02 -31.53
N ALA A 18 -17.56 8.85 -30.44
CA ALA A 18 -18.18 7.58 -30.09
C ALA A 18 -19.42 7.38 -30.97
N ASN A 19 -19.39 6.37 -31.84
CA ASN A 19 -20.61 5.82 -32.42
C ASN A 19 -21.20 4.81 -31.43
N TYR A 20 -22.43 5.06 -31.00
CA TYR A 20 -23.23 4.16 -30.19
C TYR A 20 -23.60 2.91 -31.00
N VAL A 21 -23.22 1.73 -30.52
CA VAL A 21 -23.69 0.43 -31.04
C VAL A 21 -24.49 -0.22 -29.91
N PRO A 22 -25.80 -0.50 -30.09
CA PRO A 22 -26.58 -1.18 -29.06
C PRO A 22 -26.12 -2.64 -28.97
N TYR A 23 -25.92 -3.10 -27.73
CA TYR A 23 -25.61 -4.49 -27.40
C TYR A 23 -26.92 -5.28 -27.37
N GLU A 24 -27.09 -6.23 -28.27
CA GLU A 24 -28.13 -7.27 -28.16
C GLU A 24 -27.50 -8.52 -27.54
N ASP A 25 -28.12 -9.02 -26.46
CA ASP A 25 -27.74 -10.26 -25.79
C ASP A 25 -28.06 -11.46 -26.72
N GLU A 26 -27.03 -12.12 -27.24
CA GLU A 26 -27.14 -13.49 -27.72
C GLU A 26 -26.60 -14.42 -26.63
N ILE A 27 -27.51 -15.13 -25.96
CA ILE A 27 -27.15 -16.12 -24.93
C ILE A 27 -26.62 -17.36 -25.64
N ASP A 28 -25.29 -17.43 -25.79
CA ASP A 28 -24.62 -18.67 -26.17
C ASP A 28 -24.54 -19.61 -24.97
N ASN A 29 -25.32 -20.69 -25.04
CA ASN A 29 -25.26 -21.82 -24.13
C ASN A 29 -23.99 -22.65 -24.42
N GLU A 30 -22.82 -22.16 -24.00
CA GLU A 30 -21.61 -22.99 -24.02
C GLU A 30 -21.47 -23.82 -22.74
N VAL A 31 -21.31 -25.12 -22.97
CA VAL A 31 -21.11 -26.17 -21.98
C VAL A 31 -19.79 -25.93 -21.24
N PHE A 32 -19.85 -25.87 -19.92
CA PHE A 32 -18.68 -25.73 -19.05
C PHE A 32 -17.67 -26.87 -19.27
N VAL A 33 -16.50 -26.54 -19.83
CA VAL A 33 -15.34 -27.43 -19.92
C VAL A 33 -14.38 -27.07 -18.77
N PRO A 34 -14.12 -27.97 -17.80
CA PRO A 34 -13.16 -27.70 -16.72
C PRO A 34 -11.73 -27.72 -17.27
N GLY A 35 -11.20 -26.54 -17.63
CA GLY A 35 -9.83 -26.38 -18.13
C GLY A 35 -9.28 -24.95 -18.10
N ASP A 36 -10.13 -23.93 -18.16
CA ASP A 36 -9.67 -22.54 -18.36
C ASP A 36 -9.50 -21.68 -17.09
N ILE A 37 -9.55 -22.28 -15.90
CA ILE A 37 -9.43 -21.52 -14.64
C ILE A 37 -7.96 -21.14 -14.35
N ASP A 38 -6.97 -21.74 -15.00
CA ASP A 38 -5.55 -21.58 -14.62
C ASP A 38 -4.81 -20.49 -15.41
N HIS A 39 -5.15 -20.26 -16.69
CA HIS A 39 -4.43 -19.29 -17.54
C HIS A 39 -4.75 -17.84 -17.16
N GLU A 40 -6.00 -17.53 -16.86
CA GLU A 40 -6.44 -16.20 -16.40
C GLU A 40 -5.90 -15.86 -14.99
N LEU A 41 -5.75 -16.86 -14.12
CA LEU A 41 -5.09 -16.71 -12.82
C LEU A 41 -3.56 -16.54 -12.99
N TYR A 42 -2.93 -17.25 -13.93
CA TYR A 42 -1.50 -17.16 -14.22
C TYR A 42 -1.09 -15.83 -14.86
N GLU A 43 -1.90 -15.25 -15.75
CA GLU A 43 -1.66 -13.93 -16.33
C GLU A 43 -1.88 -12.79 -15.30
N ARG A 44 -2.90 -12.90 -14.43
CA ARG A 44 -3.09 -11.98 -13.29
C ARG A 44 -1.97 -12.06 -12.25
N GLN A 45 -1.35 -13.22 -12.10
CA GLN A 45 -0.25 -13.44 -11.17
C GLN A 45 1.09 -12.89 -11.67
N ASN A 46 1.25 -12.54 -12.96
CA ASN A 46 2.54 -12.16 -13.54
C ASN A 46 2.59 -10.75 -14.17
N ASN A 47 1.47 -10.02 -14.24
CA ASN A 47 1.43 -8.64 -14.73
C ASN A 47 1.64 -7.61 -13.60
N PHE A 48 2.85 -7.56 -13.04
CA PHE A 48 3.16 -6.61 -11.97
C PHE A 48 3.56 -5.23 -12.51
N ARG A 49 2.82 -4.21 -12.11
CA ARG A 49 3.19 -2.81 -12.37
C ARG A 49 4.28 -2.36 -11.40
N THR A 50 5.14 -1.46 -11.89
CA THR A 50 6.22 -0.87 -11.10
C THR A 50 5.79 0.50 -10.59
N GLN A 51 5.95 0.72 -9.29
CA GLN A 51 5.90 2.03 -8.65
C GLN A 51 7.34 2.52 -8.48
N TYR A 52 7.64 3.71 -8.98
CA TYR A 52 8.92 4.38 -8.72
C TYR A 52 8.70 5.88 -8.57
N TRP A 53 8.99 6.39 -7.39
CA TRP A 53 9.08 7.81 -7.11
C TRP A 53 10.23 8.07 -6.15
N ALA A 54 10.97 9.14 -6.39
CA ALA A 54 12.08 9.58 -5.55
C ALA A 54 12.20 11.11 -5.69
N ASN A 55 12.44 11.80 -4.58
CA ASN A 55 12.73 13.23 -4.63
C ASN A 55 14.19 13.50 -5.04
N GLU A 56 14.51 14.78 -5.26
CA GLU A 56 15.85 15.23 -5.65
C GLU A 56 16.97 14.93 -4.64
N ASN A 57 16.60 14.70 -3.36
CA ASN A 57 17.54 14.38 -2.28
C ASN A 57 17.65 12.86 -2.03
N ALA A 58 16.94 12.04 -2.81
CA ALA A 58 16.90 10.60 -2.62
C ALA A 58 18.22 9.96 -3.09
N ASN A 59 18.79 9.12 -2.22
CA ASN A 59 19.98 8.32 -2.54
C ASN A 59 19.64 6.84 -2.39
N LEU A 60 19.32 6.20 -3.51
CA LEU A 60 18.92 4.79 -3.58
C LEU A 60 19.47 4.11 -4.84
N SER A 61 19.61 2.79 -4.76
CA SER A 61 19.77 1.89 -5.89
C SER A 61 18.53 1.01 -5.98
N TRP A 62 17.84 1.04 -7.12
CA TRP A 62 16.62 0.28 -7.38
C TRP A 62 16.83 -0.71 -8.52
N THR A 63 16.27 -1.91 -8.38
CA THR A 63 16.24 -2.91 -9.45
C THR A 63 14.85 -3.53 -9.51
N SER A 64 14.19 -3.38 -10.65
CA SER A 64 12.97 -4.10 -10.99
C SER A 64 13.34 -5.47 -11.56
N GLY A 65 13.07 -6.55 -10.83
CA GLY A 65 13.36 -7.92 -11.26
C GLY A 65 12.22 -8.54 -12.08
N PRO A 66 12.32 -9.83 -12.47
CA PRO A 66 11.23 -10.53 -13.14
C PRO A 66 10.00 -10.69 -12.22
N GLY A 67 8.80 -10.75 -12.81
CA GLY A 67 7.54 -10.92 -12.08
C GLY A 67 7.36 -9.86 -10.99
N GLY A 68 6.94 -10.28 -9.79
CA GLY A 68 6.71 -9.39 -8.65
C GLY A 68 7.98 -9.04 -7.86
N SER A 69 9.16 -9.47 -8.33
CA SER A 69 10.42 -9.25 -7.60
C SER A 69 10.99 -7.86 -7.83
N TYR A 70 11.53 -7.27 -6.76
CA TYR A 70 12.30 -6.04 -6.80
C TYR A 70 13.31 -5.96 -5.65
N ARG A 71 14.34 -5.14 -5.85
CA ARG A 71 15.35 -4.83 -4.84
C ARG A 71 15.55 -3.33 -4.73
N VAL A 72 15.75 -2.87 -3.51
CA VAL A 72 16.18 -1.50 -3.23
C VAL A 72 17.23 -1.50 -2.14
N SER A 73 18.24 -0.64 -2.27
CA SER A 73 19.10 -0.24 -1.16
C SER A 73 19.17 1.29 -1.13
N TRP A 74 19.29 1.87 0.06
CA TRP A 74 19.34 3.32 0.21
C TRP A 74 20.27 3.73 1.34
N ASN A 75 20.81 4.94 1.19
CA ASN A 75 21.60 5.61 2.22
C ASN A 75 21.34 7.11 2.15
N GLN A 76 20.25 7.53 2.77
CA GLN A 76 19.71 8.88 2.65
C GLN A 76 20.14 9.75 3.81
N ARG A 77 20.55 10.98 3.46
CA ARG A 77 20.66 12.08 4.42
C ARG A 77 19.27 12.60 4.78
N SER A 78 19.20 13.48 5.79
CA SER A 78 17.95 14.19 6.09
C SER A 78 17.42 14.90 4.84
N GLY A 79 16.11 14.81 4.59
CA GLY A 79 15.44 15.40 3.43
C GLY A 79 15.27 14.47 2.22
N GLY A 80 15.95 13.32 2.17
CA GLY A 80 15.66 12.28 1.17
C GLY A 80 14.30 11.63 1.40
N ASN A 81 13.59 11.31 0.31
CA ASN A 81 12.37 10.51 0.34
C ASN A 81 12.17 9.73 -0.98
N PHE A 82 11.69 8.50 -0.91
CA PHE A 82 11.30 7.69 -2.07
C PHE A 82 10.16 6.74 -1.73
N VAL A 83 9.42 6.29 -2.76
CA VAL A 83 8.45 5.21 -2.72
C VAL A 83 8.65 4.34 -3.95
N VAL A 84 9.10 3.10 -3.76
CA VAL A 84 9.36 2.15 -4.84
C VAL A 84 8.74 0.79 -4.54
N GLY A 85 8.25 0.08 -5.55
CA GLY A 85 7.60 -1.20 -5.32
C GLY A 85 7.00 -1.83 -6.57
N LYS A 86 6.29 -2.92 -6.35
CA LYS A 86 5.52 -3.62 -7.40
C LYS A 86 4.14 -4.01 -6.92
N GLY A 87 3.21 -4.19 -7.84
CA GLY A 87 1.88 -4.65 -7.49
C GLY A 87 0.93 -4.71 -8.67
N TYR A 88 -0.35 -4.49 -8.42
CA TYR A 88 -1.44 -4.82 -9.32
C TYR A 88 -2.12 -3.56 -9.87
N SER A 89 -2.50 -3.60 -11.15
CA SER A 89 -3.26 -2.56 -11.83
C SER A 89 -4.35 -3.19 -12.68
N PRO A 90 -5.63 -2.81 -12.50
CA PRO A 90 -6.11 -2.01 -11.37
C PRO A 90 -5.94 -2.77 -10.04
N GLY A 91 -5.99 -2.05 -8.93
CA GLY A 91 -6.16 -2.67 -7.63
C GLY A 91 -7.55 -3.31 -7.48
N ALA A 92 -7.65 -4.25 -6.56
CA ALA A 92 -8.88 -5.01 -6.32
C ALA A 92 -8.95 -5.49 -4.87
N VAL A 93 -10.14 -5.84 -4.42
CA VAL A 93 -10.30 -6.62 -3.20
C VAL A 93 -9.73 -8.01 -3.45
N THR A 94 -8.57 -8.29 -2.89
CA THR A 94 -7.80 -9.52 -3.11
C THR A 94 -6.92 -9.89 -1.93
N ARG A 95 -6.29 -11.05 -2.01
CA ARG A 95 -5.18 -11.45 -1.15
C ARG A 95 -3.86 -11.18 -1.84
N VAL A 96 -3.02 -10.33 -1.24
CA VAL A 96 -1.66 -10.05 -1.73
C VAL A 96 -0.68 -10.92 -0.96
N ASN A 97 -0.16 -11.94 -1.62
CA ASN A 97 0.93 -12.75 -1.07
C ASN A 97 2.27 -12.07 -1.36
N TYR A 98 3.21 -12.13 -0.41
CA TYR A 98 4.56 -11.63 -0.63
C TYR A 98 5.58 -12.34 0.26
N THR A 99 6.83 -12.32 -0.17
CA THR A 99 7.97 -12.84 0.59
C THR A 99 9.16 -11.91 0.39
N GLY A 100 10.11 -11.95 1.31
CA GLY A 100 11.35 -11.21 1.13
C GLY A 100 12.03 -10.80 2.43
N GLN A 101 12.86 -9.78 2.30
CA GLN A 101 13.64 -9.20 3.38
C GLN A 101 13.47 -7.69 3.37
N PHE A 102 13.42 -7.10 4.56
CA PHE A 102 13.36 -5.67 4.79
C PHE A 102 14.22 -5.34 6.01
N GLN A 103 15.36 -4.71 5.77
CA GLN A 103 16.35 -4.35 6.78
C GLN A 103 16.52 -2.84 6.76
N VAL A 104 16.29 -2.18 7.89
CA VAL A 104 16.26 -0.71 7.97
C VAL A 104 16.94 -0.23 9.24
N ASN A 105 17.78 0.80 9.08
CA ASN A 105 18.30 1.66 10.12
C ASN A 105 17.91 3.11 9.82
N GLY A 106 16.74 3.53 10.32
CA GLY A 106 16.17 4.84 10.05
C GLY A 106 14.67 4.78 9.82
N ASN A 107 14.12 5.81 9.17
CA ASN A 107 12.70 5.88 8.87
C ASN A 107 12.38 5.27 7.50
N SER A 108 11.63 4.17 7.50
CA SER A 108 11.15 3.50 6.30
C SER A 108 9.95 2.61 6.63
N TYR A 109 9.08 2.38 5.65
CA TYR A 109 7.92 1.50 5.75
C TYR A 109 7.96 0.42 4.67
N LEU A 110 7.53 -0.79 5.03
CA LEU A 110 7.09 -1.83 4.11
C LEU A 110 5.56 -1.87 4.17
N ALA A 111 4.91 -1.51 3.08
CA ALA A 111 3.46 -1.32 3.08
C ALA A 111 2.80 -1.76 1.77
N LEU A 112 1.62 -2.35 1.85
CA LEU A 112 0.69 -2.30 0.72
C LEU A 112 0.11 -0.89 0.68
N TYR A 113 0.19 -0.25 -0.48
CA TYR A 113 -0.11 1.15 -0.68
C TYR A 113 -0.96 1.33 -1.93
N GLY A 114 -1.91 2.26 -1.89
CA GLY A 114 -2.65 2.64 -3.08
C GLY A 114 -3.58 3.83 -2.86
N TRP A 115 -4.36 4.13 -3.90
CA TRP A 115 -5.33 5.22 -3.90
C TRP A 115 -6.72 4.73 -4.26
N THR A 116 -7.72 5.48 -3.82
CA THR A 116 -9.07 5.44 -4.38
C THR A 116 -9.45 6.79 -4.98
N LEU A 117 -10.40 6.77 -5.92
CA LEU A 117 -11.10 7.96 -6.42
C LEU A 117 -12.59 7.88 -6.12
N ASP A 118 -13.20 9.04 -5.91
CA ASP A 118 -14.63 9.19 -5.60
C ASP A 118 -15.10 8.33 -4.40
N PRO A 119 -14.59 8.59 -3.17
CA PRO A 119 -13.70 9.70 -2.77
C PRO A 119 -12.20 9.47 -3.02
N LEU A 120 -11.45 10.58 -3.13
CA LEU A 120 -9.98 10.58 -3.09
C LEU A 120 -9.50 10.15 -1.70
N VAL A 121 -8.82 9.00 -1.62
CA VAL A 121 -8.22 8.48 -0.39
C VAL A 121 -6.88 7.85 -0.73
N GLU A 122 -5.89 8.10 0.09
CA GLU A 122 -4.63 7.34 0.06
C GLU A 122 -4.66 6.32 1.19
N TYR A 123 -4.29 5.06 0.95
CA TYR A 123 -4.35 4.02 1.98
C TYR A 123 -3.06 3.22 2.09
N TYR A 124 -2.82 2.74 3.31
CA TYR A 124 -1.66 1.94 3.67
C TYR A 124 -2.08 0.74 4.52
N VAL A 125 -1.50 -0.43 4.24
CA VAL A 125 -1.41 -1.56 5.16
C VAL A 125 0.08 -1.75 5.48
N ILE A 126 0.47 -1.33 6.68
CA ILE A 126 1.86 -1.33 7.15
C ILE A 126 2.16 -2.68 7.79
N GLU A 127 3.02 -3.47 7.14
CA GLU A 127 3.47 -4.77 7.65
C GLU A 127 4.72 -4.63 8.53
N SER A 128 5.63 -3.73 8.16
CA SER A 128 6.84 -3.45 8.94
C SER A 128 7.32 -2.02 8.74
N PHE A 129 8.14 -1.54 9.65
CA PHE A 129 8.69 -0.18 9.62
C PHE A 129 9.98 -0.08 10.44
N GLY A 130 10.77 0.96 10.18
CA GLY A 130 12.01 1.25 10.90
C GLY A 130 11.79 1.87 12.27
N ILE A 131 12.49 2.97 12.56
CA ILE A 131 12.49 3.59 13.90
C ILE A 131 11.21 4.37 14.22
N HIS A 132 10.46 4.77 13.18
CA HIS A 132 9.27 5.59 13.32
C HIS A 132 8.01 4.77 13.05
N ASN A 133 7.09 4.75 14.01
CA ASN A 133 5.77 4.17 13.82
C ASN A 133 4.88 5.20 13.11
N PRO A 134 4.30 4.91 11.92
CA PRO A 134 3.49 5.88 11.18
C PRO A 134 2.23 6.38 11.92
N SER A 135 1.81 5.65 12.97
CA SER A 135 0.69 6.03 13.84
C SER A 135 1.11 6.91 15.04
N ASP A 136 2.40 7.13 15.26
CA ASP A 136 2.92 8.12 16.23
C ASP A 136 2.96 9.52 15.60
N ASN A 137 1.78 10.02 15.20
CA ASN A 137 1.64 11.35 14.61
C ASN A 137 0.52 12.12 15.30
N ALA A 138 0.79 13.35 15.76
CA ALA A 138 -0.14 14.17 16.55
C ALA A 138 -1.52 14.38 15.90
N ASN A 139 -1.58 14.46 14.56
CA ASN A 139 -2.81 14.73 13.82
C ASN A 139 -3.55 13.47 13.35
N SER A 140 -3.13 12.28 13.80
CA SER A 140 -3.84 11.04 13.49
C SER A 140 -5.04 10.79 14.42
N THR A 141 -5.96 9.92 14.06
CA THR A 141 -7.06 9.48 14.92
C THR A 141 -7.14 7.97 14.85
N CYS A 142 -7.16 7.31 16.01
CA CYS A 142 -7.36 5.88 16.11
C CYS A 142 -8.85 5.56 16.03
N TYR A 143 -9.19 4.49 15.30
CA TYR A 143 -10.57 4.00 15.16
C TYR A 143 -10.78 2.64 15.82
N GLY A 144 -9.71 1.91 16.14
CA GLY A 144 -9.77 0.63 16.85
C GLY A 144 -8.78 -0.37 16.29
N THR A 145 -8.94 -1.64 16.68
CA THR A 145 -8.10 -2.74 16.22
C THR A 145 -8.93 -3.84 15.57
N PHE A 146 -8.29 -4.65 14.73
CA PHE A 146 -8.87 -5.88 14.20
C PHE A 146 -7.78 -6.91 13.93
N GLN A 147 -8.18 -8.16 13.76
CA GLN A 147 -7.27 -9.26 13.44
C GLN A 147 -7.39 -9.63 11.96
N SER A 148 -6.25 -9.86 11.32
CA SER A 148 -6.15 -10.42 9.97
C SER A 148 -4.79 -11.10 9.82
N ASP A 149 -4.72 -12.15 8.98
CA ASP A 149 -3.44 -12.73 8.54
C ASP A 149 -2.46 -13.07 9.71
N GLY A 150 -3.02 -13.57 10.82
CA GLY A 150 -2.30 -13.96 12.04
C GLY A 150 -1.80 -12.80 12.92
N GLY A 151 -2.03 -11.55 12.50
CA GLY A 151 -1.61 -10.34 13.21
C GLY A 151 -2.76 -9.49 13.74
N THR A 152 -2.43 -8.54 14.61
CA THR A 152 -3.34 -7.46 15.01
C THR A 152 -2.93 -6.18 14.29
N TYR A 153 -3.92 -5.47 13.77
CA TYR A 153 -3.75 -4.17 13.13
C TYR A 153 -4.53 -3.11 13.88
N GLU A 154 -3.94 -1.94 14.01
CA GLU A 154 -4.64 -0.73 14.43
C GLU A 154 -5.10 0.07 13.20
N VAL A 155 -6.32 0.61 13.26
CA VAL A 155 -6.88 1.48 12.22
C VAL A 155 -6.67 2.93 12.62
N TRP A 156 -6.03 3.69 11.73
CA TRP A 156 -5.78 5.10 11.89
C TRP A 156 -6.20 5.90 10.67
N MET A 157 -6.56 7.16 10.89
CA MET A 157 -6.77 8.13 9.82
C MET A 157 -6.06 9.44 10.15
N LYS A 158 -5.52 10.10 9.13
CA LYS A 158 -5.01 11.48 9.24
C LYS A 158 -5.30 12.27 7.97
N TRP A 159 -5.42 13.58 8.10
CA TRP A 159 -5.60 14.46 6.96
C TRP A 159 -4.26 14.91 6.37
N ARG A 160 -4.20 14.94 5.04
CA ARG A 160 -3.20 15.69 4.27
C ARG A 160 -3.90 16.95 3.75
N VAL A 161 -3.42 18.13 4.15
CA VAL A 161 -4.01 19.43 3.77
C VAL A 161 -3.12 20.09 2.72
N ASN A 162 -3.71 20.48 1.59
CA ASN A 162 -3.01 21.12 0.45
C ASN A 162 -1.74 20.35 0.04
N ALA A 163 -1.86 19.02 -0.04
CA ALA A 163 -0.76 18.12 -0.34
C ALA A 163 -0.89 17.58 -1.77
N PRO A 164 0.23 17.34 -2.47
CA PRO A 164 0.23 16.52 -3.66
C PRO A 164 -0.44 15.16 -3.50
N SER A 165 -1.16 14.78 -4.55
CA SER A 165 -1.92 13.55 -4.73
C SER A 165 -1.90 13.13 -6.21
N ILE A 166 -2.53 12.00 -6.52
CA ILE A 166 -2.73 11.51 -7.89
C ILE A 166 -3.57 12.44 -8.79
N ILE A 167 -4.27 13.43 -8.22
CA ILE A 167 -5.03 14.44 -8.98
C ILE A 167 -4.45 15.86 -8.83
N GLY A 168 -3.17 15.96 -8.46
CA GLY A 168 -2.51 17.24 -8.14
C GLY A 168 -2.66 17.61 -6.67
N THR A 169 -2.55 18.90 -6.35
CA THR A 169 -2.66 19.38 -4.96
C THR A 169 -4.11 19.30 -4.46
N ALA A 170 -4.34 18.58 -3.36
CA ALA A 170 -5.66 18.38 -2.77
C ALA A 170 -5.60 18.30 -1.24
N THR A 171 -6.77 18.33 -0.61
CA THR A 171 -6.93 17.93 0.80
C THR A 171 -7.67 16.60 0.84
N PHE A 172 -7.04 15.58 1.41
CA PHE A 172 -7.55 14.21 1.38
C PHE A 172 -7.16 13.44 2.65
N PRO A 173 -7.96 12.42 3.03
CA PRO A 173 -7.62 11.57 4.14
C PRO A 173 -6.63 10.47 3.71
N GLN A 174 -5.79 10.08 4.66
CA GLN A 174 -5.00 8.85 4.59
C GLN A 174 -5.57 7.83 5.56
N PHE A 175 -5.82 6.60 5.11
CA PHE A 175 -6.24 5.48 5.97
C PHE A 175 -5.09 4.50 6.18
N TRP A 176 -4.90 4.04 7.41
CA TRP A 176 -3.77 3.20 7.79
C TRP A 176 -4.26 1.99 8.58
N SER A 177 -3.84 0.80 8.17
CA SER A 177 -3.80 -0.38 9.01
C SER A 177 -2.35 -0.57 9.42
N VAL A 178 -2.04 -0.46 10.71
CA VAL A 178 -0.67 -0.59 11.21
C VAL A 178 -0.56 -1.87 12.02
N ARG A 179 0.25 -2.83 11.54
CA ARG A 179 0.47 -4.09 12.26
C ARG A 179 1.16 -3.80 13.60
N THR A 180 0.62 -4.34 14.69
CA THR A 180 1.14 -4.08 16.05
C THR A 180 2.50 -4.73 16.30
N ARG A 181 2.85 -5.75 15.50
CA ARG A 181 4.15 -6.41 15.49
C ARG A 181 4.65 -6.45 14.06
N ARG A 182 5.93 -6.14 13.86
CA ARG A 182 6.56 -6.11 12.53
C ARG A 182 6.54 -7.50 11.91
N HIS A 183 6.27 -7.56 10.61
CA HIS A 183 6.17 -8.80 9.86
C HIS A 183 6.66 -8.59 8.41
N VAL A 184 7.48 -9.52 7.89
CA VAL A 184 8.10 -9.37 6.57
C VAL A 184 7.96 -10.68 5.79
N GLY A 185 6.81 -10.82 5.12
CA GLY A 185 6.47 -11.95 4.26
C GLY A 185 5.23 -12.66 4.78
N GLY A 186 4.25 -12.93 3.91
CA GLY A 186 2.99 -13.56 4.26
C GLY A 186 1.89 -13.20 3.28
N SER A 187 0.66 -13.06 3.79
CA SER A 187 -0.51 -12.62 3.03
C SER A 187 -1.06 -11.34 3.64
N ILE A 188 -1.57 -10.45 2.78
CA ILE A 188 -2.37 -9.29 3.16
C ILE A 188 -3.76 -9.48 2.59
N ASN A 189 -4.75 -9.73 3.44
CA ASN A 189 -6.15 -9.87 3.03
C ASN A 189 -6.86 -8.52 2.96
N THR A 190 -6.77 -7.84 1.81
CA THR A 190 -7.30 -6.47 1.65
C THR A 190 -8.77 -6.34 1.99
N THR A 191 -9.58 -7.40 1.81
CA THR A 191 -10.98 -7.45 2.26
C THR A 191 -11.11 -7.07 3.73
N ARG A 192 -10.27 -7.64 4.62
CA ARG A 192 -10.33 -7.39 6.07
C ARG A 192 -9.97 -5.96 6.41
N HIS A 193 -8.96 -5.41 5.75
CA HIS A 193 -8.54 -4.01 5.95
C HIS A 193 -9.63 -3.04 5.51
N PHE A 194 -10.18 -3.23 4.30
CA PHE A 194 -11.20 -2.34 3.75
C PHE A 194 -12.54 -2.47 4.49
N GLU A 195 -12.89 -3.67 5.00
CA GLU A 195 -14.02 -3.86 5.91
C GLU A 195 -13.81 -3.15 7.25
N ALA A 196 -12.60 -3.16 7.80
CA ALA A 196 -12.28 -2.44 9.03
C ALA A 196 -12.42 -0.92 8.82
N TYR A 197 -11.92 -0.37 7.70
CA TYR A 197 -12.14 1.02 7.34
C TYR A 197 -13.63 1.36 7.20
N ARG A 198 -14.40 0.51 6.51
CA ARG A 198 -15.85 0.71 6.36
C ARG A 198 -16.57 0.73 7.72
N ARG A 199 -16.25 -0.21 8.62
CA ARG A 199 -16.83 -0.25 9.99
C ARG A 199 -16.46 0.98 10.81
N ALA A 200 -15.30 1.57 10.54
CA ALA A 200 -14.84 2.82 11.15
C ALA A 200 -15.53 4.08 10.59
N GLY A 201 -16.44 3.94 9.61
CA GLY A 201 -17.01 5.07 8.89
C GLY A 201 -16.04 5.71 7.87
N LEU A 202 -14.89 5.09 7.63
CA LEU A 202 -13.87 5.54 6.69
C LEU A 202 -14.21 5.04 5.28
N ARG A 203 -14.97 5.84 4.53
CA ARG A 203 -15.44 5.49 3.18
C ARG A 203 -14.29 5.49 2.17
N MET A 204 -14.13 4.39 1.46
CA MET A 204 -13.22 4.26 0.32
C MET A 204 -13.98 4.44 -1.01
N GLY A 205 -13.27 4.91 -2.04
CA GLY A 205 -13.79 5.03 -3.40
C GLY A 205 -13.45 3.83 -4.28
N ARG A 206 -13.48 4.05 -5.60
CA ARG A 206 -13.00 3.08 -6.59
C ARG A 206 -11.50 2.89 -6.45
N LEU A 207 -11.05 1.64 -6.26
CA LEU A 207 -9.64 1.28 -6.19
C LEU A 207 -8.92 1.61 -7.52
N LEU A 208 -7.76 2.25 -7.40
CA LEU A 208 -6.77 2.37 -8.47
C LEU A 208 -5.67 1.32 -8.26
N ASP A 209 -4.50 1.54 -8.84
CA ASP A 209 -3.33 0.67 -8.66
C ASP A 209 -2.97 0.50 -7.18
N MET A 210 -2.47 -0.68 -6.84
CA MET A 210 -1.97 -0.99 -5.49
C MET A 210 -0.59 -1.66 -5.57
N PHE A 211 0.32 -1.23 -4.71
CA PHE A 211 1.71 -1.66 -4.73
C PHE A 211 2.15 -2.11 -3.34
N LEU A 212 2.83 -3.24 -3.25
CA LEU A 212 3.66 -3.52 -2.08
C LEU A 212 4.96 -2.75 -2.27
N GLY A 213 5.14 -1.73 -1.46
CA GLY A 213 6.17 -0.72 -1.62
C GLY A 213 7.07 -0.56 -0.40
N ILE A 214 8.25 0.00 -0.67
CA ILE A 214 9.17 0.53 0.31
C ILE A 214 9.12 2.05 0.21
N GLU A 215 8.69 2.69 1.30
CA GLU A 215 8.89 4.12 1.48
C GLU A 215 10.14 4.32 2.34
N GLY A 216 11.13 5.08 1.89
CA GLY A 216 12.32 5.36 2.68
C GLY A 216 12.60 6.85 2.76
N GLN A 217 12.93 7.31 3.96
CA GLN A 217 13.25 8.70 4.28
C GLN A 217 14.69 8.76 4.84
N ALA A 218 14.96 9.61 5.85
CA ALA A 218 16.27 9.69 6.49
C ALA A 218 16.71 8.35 7.10
N GLY A 219 17.93 7.93 6.76
CA GLY A 219 18.56 6.69 7.21
C GLY A 219 19.00 5.79 6.06
N ASN A 220 19.33 4.54 6.38
CA ASN A 220 19.80 3.55 5.41
C ASN A 220 19.07 2.22 5.57
N GLY A 221 19.11 1.41 4.52
CA GLY A 221 18.51 0.09 4.54
C GLY A 221 18.53 -0.61 3.19
N SER A 222 17.97 -1.80 3.17
CA SER A 222 17.73 -2.57 1.96
C SER A 222 16.45 -3.39 2.06
N ALA A 223 15.86 -3.67 0.89
CA ALA A 223 14.76 -4.61 0.76
C ALA A 223 14.94 -5.47 -0.50
N ASN A 224 14.54 -6.73 -0.40
CA ASN A 224 14.45 -7.66 -1.51
C ASN A 224 13.12 -8.39 -1.37
N ILE A 225 12.13 -7.97 -2.15
CA ILE A 225 10.74 -8.36 -2.00
C ILE A 225 10.25 -9.02 -3.28
N THR A 226 9.41 -10.04 -3.15
CA THR A 226 8.66 -10.64 -4.26
C THR A 226 7.18 -10.62 -3.92
N VAL A 227 6.42 -9.86 -4.71
CA VAL A 227 4.95 -9.85 -4.68
C VAL A 227 4.43 -11.06 -5.45
N GLY A 228 3.31 -11.62 -5.02
CA GLY A 228 2.67 -12.80 -5.62
C GLY A 228 3.18 -14.15 -5.11
N ALA A 229 4.18 -14.18 -4.22
CA ALA A 229 4.76 -15.42 -3.70
C ALA A 229 4.64 -15.49 -2.18
N LEU A 230 4.27 -16.66 -1.64
CA LEU A 230 4.30 -16.90 -0.19
C LEU A 230 5.73 -17.18 0.29
N PRO A 231 6.05 -16.89 1.57
CA PRO A 231 7.29 -17.35 2.16
C PRO A 231 7.32 -18.88 2.23
N PRO A 232 8.50 -19.52 2.10
CA PRO A 232 8.63 -20.98 2.09
C PRO A 232 8.38 -21.63 3.48
N GLY A 233 8.09 -20.83 4.51
CA GLY A 233 7.83 -21.29 5.86
C GLY A 233 7.29 -20.17 6.74
N ASN A 234 7.18 -20.45 8.05
CA ASN A 234 6.67 -19.49 9.02
C ASN A 234 7.59 -18.27 9.15
N VAL A 235 7.02 -17.09 9.01
CA VAL A 235 7.73 -15.82 9.22
C VAL A 235 7.45 -15.35 10.65
N PRO A 236 8.47 -15.17 11.49
CA PRO A 236 8.27 -14.70 12.86
C PRO A 236 7.90 -13.21 12.88
N GLU A 237 6.97 -12.84 13.75
CA GLU A 237 6.71 -11.44 14.07
C GLU A 237 7.81 -10.89 14.99
N THR A 238 8.21 -9.64 14.75
CA THR A 238 9.16 -8.92 15.61
C THR A 238 8.44 -7.86 16.44
N ALA A 239 8.89 -7.66 17.67
CA ALA A 239 8.31 -6.64 18.54
C ALA A 239 8.44 -5.23 17.94
N THR A 240 7.44 -4.41 18.21
CA THR A 240 7.37 -3.00 17.84
C THR A 240 7.41 -2.15 19.10
N PRO A 241 8.10 -0.98 19.13
CA PRO A 241 7.94 -0.03 20.22
C PRO A 241 6.46 0.34 20.39
N THR A 242 5.94 0.13 21.59
CA THR A 242 4.54 0.46 21.94
C THR A 242 4.38 1.89 22.44
N ILE A 243 5.48 2.60 22.71
CA ILE A 243 5.48 3.98 23.20
C ILE A 243 5.29 4.94 22.03
N ARG A 244 4.25 5.79 22.12
CA ARG A 244 3.95 6.87 21.18
C ARG A 244 4.46 8.19 21.75
N THR A 245 5.58 8.67 21.22
CA THR A 245 6.27 9.86 21.71
C THR A 245 5.52 11.16 21.42
N GLU A 246 4.75 11.22 20.34
CA GLU A 246 3.91 12.39 20.02
C GLU A 246 2.59 12.40 20.81
N ARG A 247 2.30 11.35 21.59
CA ARG A 247 1.07 11.23 22.42
C ARG A 247 1.34 10.66 23.81
N PRO A 248 2.13 11.35 24.65
CA PRO A 248 2.49 10.83 25.98
C PRO A 248 1.30 10.71 26.95
N SER A 249 0.17 11.37 26.69
CA SER A 249 -1.01 11.40 27.55
C SER A 249 -2.19 10.52 27.10
N GLN A 250 -2.12 9.92 25.90
CA GLN A 250 -3.13 8.98 25.43
C GLN A 250 -2.68 7.55 25.73
N SER A 251 -3.62 6.63 25.99
CA SER A 251 -3.28 5.21 26.11
C SER A 251 -2.44 4.79 24.88
N PRO A 252 -1.31 4.09 25.05
CA PRO A 252 -0.45 3.67 23.94
C PRO A 252 -1.19 2.77 22.94
N THR A 253 -2.31 2.19 23.36
CA THR A 253 -3.16 1.28 22.59
C THR A 253 -4.31 2.02 21.95
N CYS A 254 -4.43 1.85 20.63
CA CYS A 254 -5.62 2.21 19.89
C CYS A 254 -6.83 1.48 20.51
N THR A 255 -7.66 2.20 21.26
CA THR A 255 -8.73 1.60 22.07
C THR A 255 -9.93 1.27 21.17
N PRO A 256 -10.61 0.10 21.32
CA PRO A 256 -11.49 -0.44 20.28
C PRO A 256 -12.76 0.37 20.03
N ARG A 257 -13.14 0.51 18.75
CA ARG A 257 -14.52 0.76 18.30
C ARG A 257 -14.88 0.01 16.99
N LEU A 258 -14.18 -1.08 16.63
CA LEU A 258 -14.36 -1.83 15.36
C LEU A 258 -14.70 -3.31 15.54
#